data_AF-A0A222P2Y5-F1
#
_entry.id   AF-A0A222P2Y5-F1
#
_cell.length_a   1.000
_cell.length_b   1.000
_cell.length_c   1.000
_cell.angle_alpha   90.00
_cell.angle_beta   90.00
_cell.angle_gamma   90.00
#
_symmetry.space_group_name_H-M   'P 1'
#
loop_
_entity.id
_entity.type
_entity.pdbx_description
1 polymer ?
#
loop_
_entity_poly.entity_id
_entity_poly.type
_entity_poly.pdbx_seq_one_letter_code
_entity_poly.pdbx_strand_id
1 'polypeptide(L)'
;MIFQNLFRRSQPIPMNGKIEKPGLYTLRHPRVIDKPLIIDCDDVEINLDGYSIFCVEKSCDFGFLISSTYKNISITNGKISRCRIGIHAPFTDNLLVKNIQFESCLYTGINIGGKNTSICNNDFVLINGDKGEAYSIGINMSEGQNALIKSNNFYEIYRQFSSEPDMVGEGVGILLGHDTKNCIIKDNYIGNTIYRTHTYGIWAAGENHTVNYNTIRNMQHGIHLRRSYAENNELSLDEQYEDSKAFCGGMGVLKGNNVKNYHIHYWNNLQQNIPGTEPFRILEH
;
A
#
# COMPACT_ATOMS: atom_id res chain seq x y z
N MET A 1 21.61 8.77 -7.40
CA MET A 1 21.11 10.02 -8.01
C MET A 1 21.49 11.14 -7.05
N ILE A 2 22.54 11.91 -7.37
CA ILE A 2 23.06 12.97 -6.50
C ILE A 2 22.23 14.23 -6.79
N PHE A 3 21.27 14.55 -5.94
CA PHE A 3 20.59 15.85 -5.99
C PHE A 3 21.63 16.93 -5.70
N GLN A 4 21.90 17.81 -6.69
CA GLN A 4 22.68 19.03 -6.49
C GLN A 4 21.90 19.95 -5.55
N ASN A 5 22.12 19.73 -4.26
CA ASN A 5 21.49 20.40 -3.12
C ASN A 5 22.22 21.71 -2.80
N LEU A 6 22.03 22.73 -3.64
CA LEU A 6 22.47 24.08 -3.31
C LEU A 6 21.25 25.02 -3.41
N PHE A 7 20.59 25.20 -2.26
CA PHE A 7 19.68 26.30 -1.94
C PHE A 7 18.40 26.43 -2.78
N ARG A 8 17.63 25.36 -2.97
CA ARG A 8 16.21 25.54 -3.30
C ARG A 8 15.49 26.09 -2.08
N ARG A 9 15.12 27.37 -2.11
CA ARG A 9 14.26 27.97 -1.07
C ARG A 9 12.92 27.25 -1.09
N SER A 10 12.50 26.70 0.04
CA SER A 10 11.14 26.16 0.19
C SER A 10 10.11 27.28 -0.03
N GLN A 11 9.11 27.00 -0.85
CA GLN A 11 7.95 27.86 -1.06
C GLN A 11 6.70 27.21 -0.44
N PRO A 12 5.70 27.99 -0.01
CA PRO A 12 4.46 27.41 0.47
C PRO A 12 3.75 26.64 -0.66
N ILE A 13 3.01 25.58 -0.32
CA ILE A 13 2.06 24.96 -1.25
C ILE A 13 1.07 26.04 -1.72
N PRO A 14 0.87 26.25 -3.04
CA PRO A 14 -0.02 27.28 -3.55
C PRO A 14 -1.46 27.17 -3.01
N MET A 15 -2.07 28.32 -2.68
CA MET A 15 -3.44 28.36 -2.13
C MET A 15 -4.49 27.86 -3.13
N ASN A 16 -4.26 28.01 -4.44
CA ASN A 16 -5.11 27.42 -5.47
C ASN A 16 -4.95 25.89 -5.59
N GLY A 17 -4.03 25.28 -4.84
CA GLY A 17 -3.80 23.84 -4.82
C GLY A 17 -3.02 23.28 -6.02
N LYS A 18 -2.50 24.13 -6.93
CA LYS A 18 -1.83 23.68 -8.15
C LYS A 18 -0.32 23.96 -8.10
N ILE A 19 0.50 22.92 -8.28
CA ILE A 19 1.95 22.98 -8.36
C ILE A 19 2.38 22.76 -9.81
N GLU A 20 2.75 23.83 -10.50
CA GLU A 20 3.05 23.83 -11.94
C GLU A 20 4.54 24.02 -12.27
N LYS A 21 5.38 24.15 -11.24
CA LYS A 21 6.82 24.37 -11.40
C LYS A 21 7.61 23.41 -10.52
N PRO A 22 8.76 22.89 -11.00
CA PRO A 22 9.70 22.16 -10.16
C PRO A 22 10.09 22.96 -8.92
N GLY A 23 10.31 22.27 -7.80
CA GLY A 23 10.75 22.94 -6.58
C GLY A 23 10.45 22.19 -5.30
N LEU A 24 10.86 22.80 -4.19
CA LEU A 24 10.56 22.35 -2.83
C LEU A 24 9.36 23.15 -2.30
N TYR A 25 8.34 22.44 -1.89
CA TYR A 25 7.08 22.96 -1.38
C TYR A 25 6.86 22.50 0.06
N THR A 26 6.40 23.40 0.92
CA THR A 26 6.11 23.08 2.31
C THR A 26 4.69 23.49 2.70
N LEU A 27 3.97 22.59 3.37
CA LEU A 27 2.73 22.94 4.04
C LEU A 27 3.06 23.67 5.34
N ARG A 28 2.50 24.85 5.58
CA ARG A 28 2.86 25.70 6.74
C ARG A 28 1.82 25.72 7.85
N HIS A 29 0.67 25.14 7.59
CA HIS A 29 -0.45 25.02 8.52
C HIS A 29 -1.35 23.88 8.04
N PRO A 30 -2.18 23.28 8.91
CA PRO A 30 -3.18 22.33 8.46
C PRO A 30 -4.07 22.95 7.38
N ARG A 31 -4.51 22.13 6.44
CA ARG A 31 -5.32 22.58 5.31
C ARG A 31 -6.53 21.68 5.13
N VAL A 32 -7.71 22.29 5.16
CA VAL A 32 -8.94 21.65 4.68
C VAL A 32 -9.06 21.92 3.18
N ILE A 33 -9.32 20.87 2.40
CA ILE A 33 -9.45 20.95 0.95
C ILE A 33 -10.78 20.38 0.48
N ASP A 34 -11.41 21.08 -0.45
CA ASP A 34 -12.60 20.62 -1.18
C ASP A 34 -12.25 20.12 -2.58
N LYS A 35 -11.01 20.33 -3.03
CA LYS A 35 -10.44 19.91 -4.31
C LYS A 35 -9.01 19.37 -4.10
N PRO A 36 -8.54 18.46 -4.97
CA PRO A 36 -7.20 17.90 -4.85
C PRO A 36 -6.08 18.93 -4.92
N LEU A 37 -4.96 18.62 -4.26
CA LEU A 37 -3.68 19.28 -4.56
C LEU A 37 -3.10 18.63 -5.84
N ILE A 38 -3.05 19.40 -6.91
CA ILE A 38 -2.63 18.94 -8.23
C ILE A 38 -1.14 19.21 -8.41
N ILE A 39 -0.38 18.18 -8.75
CA ILE A 39 1.03 18.30 -9.15
C ILE A 39 1.09 18.10 -10.66
N ASP A 40 1.50 19.14 -11.37
CA ASP A 40 1.44 19.25 -12.83
C ASP A 40 2.82 19.54 -13.42
N CYS A 41 3.86 18.93 -12.85
CA CYS A 41 5.25 19.04 -13.31
C CYS A 41 6.14 17.98 -12.66
N ASP A 42 7.34 17.80 -13.25
CA ASP A 42 8.41 16.97 -12.71
C ASP A 42 9.17 17.65 -11.57
N ASP A 43 10.00 16.86 -10.86
CA ASP A 43 11.02 17.35 -9.94
C ASP A 43 10.44 18.20 -8.78
N VAL A 44 9.37 17.67 -8.18
CA VAL A 44 8.63 18.28 -7.07
C VAL A 44 8.93 17.56 -5.76
N GLU A 45 9.33 18.31 -4.75
CA GLU A 45 9.42 17.83 -3.37
C GLU A 45 8.38 18.54 -2.52
N ILE A 46 7.54 17.76 -1.86
CA ILE A 46 6.52 18.25 -0.93
C ILE A 46 6.84 17.70 0.45
N ASN A 47 7.01 18.61 1.39
CA ASN A 47 7.12 18.31 2.81
C ASN A 47 5.89 18.89 3.52
N LEU A 48 5.09 18.05 4.16
CA LEU A 48 3.92 18.49 4.90
C LEU A 48 4.29 19.07 6.28
N ASP A 49 5.55 18.99 6.70
CA ASP A 49 6.11 19.57 7.93
C ASP A 49 5.31 19.19 9.20
N GLY A 50 4.81 17.96 9.24
CA GLY A 50 3.97 17.45 10.32
C GLY A 50 2.51 17.92 10.26
N TYR A 51 2.15 18.83 9.35
CA TYR A 51 0.79 19.30 9.18
C TYR A 51 -0.08 18.30 8.41
N SER A 52 -1.39 18.54 8.49
CA SER A 52 -2.41 17.66 7.94
C SER A 52 -3.14 18.28 6.76
N ILE A 53 -3.43 17.44 5.75
CA ILE A 53 -4.41 17.70 4.70
C ILE A 53 -5.69 16.94 5.08
N PHE A 54 -6.80 17.67 5.13
CA PHE A 54 -8.13 17.15 5.45
C PHE A 54 -9.06 17.35 4.26
N CYS A 55 -9.52 16.27 3.65
CA CYS A 55 -10.53 16.36 2.60
C CYS A 55 -11.92 16.61 3.22
N VAL A 56 -12.67 17.56 2.66
CA VAL A 56 -14.10 17.71 2.96
C VAL A 56 -14.82 16.49 2.39
N GLU A 57 -15.51 15.77 3.27
CA GLU A 57 -16.19 14.52 2.94
C GLU A 57 -17.18 14.73 1.78
N LYS A 58 -17.21 13.80 0.83
CA LYS A 58 -18.04 13.79 -0.39
C LYS A 58 -17.67 14.78 -1.51
N SER A 59 -16.82 15.77 -1.29
CA SER A 59 -16.46 16.73 -2.36
C SER A 59 -15.06 16.51 -2.93
N CYS A 60 -14.18 15.82 -2.21
CA CYS A 60 -12.79 15.67 -2.59
C CYS A 60 -12.38 14.19 -2.73
N ASP A 61 -12.21 13.76 -3.98
CA ASP A 61 -11.79 12.39 -4.29
C ASP A 61 -10.32 12.14 -3.92
N PHE A 62 -9.44 13.15 -4.01
CA PHE A 62 -8.00 12.96 -3.90
C PHE A 62 -7.36 13.97 -2.95
N GLY A 63 -6.47 13.54 -2.05
CA GLY A 63 -5.59 14.45 -1.33
C GLY A 63 -4.57 15.09 -2.26
N PHE A 64 -3.77 14.25 -2.90
CA PHE A 64 -2.89 14.61 -4.02
C PHE A 64 -3.30 13.92 -5.31
N LEU A 65 -3.27 14.67 -6.41
CA LEU A 65 -3.53 14.17 -7.76
C LEU A 65 -2.34 14.46 -8.68
N ILE A 66 -1.76 13.41 -9.24
CA ILE A 66 -0.72 13.44 -10.27
C ILE A 66 -1.28 12.71 -11.51
N SER A 67 -2.02 13.44 -12.35
CA SER A 67 -2.86 12.87 -13.41
C SER A 67 -2.13 12.49 -14.70
N SER A 68 -0.85 12.83 -14.83
CA SER A 68 -0.07 12.61 -16.04
C SER A 68 1.26 11.93 -15.72
N THR A 69 1.99 11.54 -16.76
CA THR A 69 3.31 10.92 -16.63
C THR A 69 4.34 11.95 -16.21
N TYR A 70 4.45 12.15 -14.90
CA TYR A 70 5.48 12.96 -14.26
C TYR A 70 6.48 12.09 -13.52
N LYS A 71 7.64 12.65 -13.19
CA LYS A 71 8.73 11.94 -12.53
C LYS A 71 9.36 12.72 -11.38
N ASN A 72 10.05 11.99 -10.51
CA ASN A 72 10.85 12.53 -9.42
C ASN A 72 10.00 13.38 -8.46
N ILE A 73 8.85 12.84 -8.07
CA ILE A 73 7.95 13.48 -7.11
C ILE A 73 8.20 12.87 -5.73
N SER A 74 8.23 13.69 -4.69
CA SER A 74 8.30 13.24 -3.30
C SER A 74 7.25 13.93 -2.44
N ILE A 75 6.56 13.16 -1.59
CA ILE A 75 5.54 13.64 -0.65
C ILE A 75 5.88 13.06 0.71
N THR A 76 6.19 13.93 1.67
CA THR A 76 6.81 13.51 2.95
C THR A 76 6.25 14.22 4.19
N ASN A 77 6.40 13.55 5.35
CA ASN A 77 6.24 14.07 6.71
C ASN A 77 4.93 14.80 7.03
N GLY A 78 3.85 14.07 7.26
CA GLY A 78 2.60 14.68 7.75
C GLY A 78 1.43 13.72 7.72
N LYS A 79 0.23 14.25 7.53
CA LYS A 79 -1.01 13.46 7.56
C LYS A 79 -1.93 13.80 6.40
N ILE A 80 -2.56 12.79 5.82
CA ILE A 80 -3.62 12.93 4.81
C ILE A 80 -4.83 12.16 5.32
N SER A 81 -6.00 12.80 5.36
CA SER A 81 -7.17 12.17 5.96
C SER A 81 -8.49 12.52 5.29
N ARG A 82 -9.46 11.61 5.40
CA ARG A 82 -10.85 11.73 4.91
C ARG A 82 -10.99 11.89 3.40
N CYS A 83 -9.91 11.78 2.65
CA CYS A 83 -9.94 11.76 1.19
C CYS A 83 -10.43 10.40 0.71
N ARG A 84 -11.16 10.33 -0.41
CA ARG A 84 -11.50 9.03 -0.98
C ARG A 84 -10.24 8.23 -1.30
N ILE A 85 -9.27 8.88 -1.93
CA ILE A 85 -7.91 8.40 -2.11
C ILE A 85 -6.92 9.42 -1.53
N GLY A 86 -5.97 8.99 -0.70
CA GLY A 86 -4.96 9.90 -0.13
C GLY A 86 -4.02 10.48 -1.21
N ILE A 87 -3.33 9.63 -1.95
CA ILE A 87 -2.47 10.01 -3.08
C ILE A 87 -2.89 9.19 -4.31
N HIS A 88 -3.17 9.87 -5.43
CA HIS A 88 -3.43 9.25 -6.71
C HIS A 88 -2.37 9.64 -7.75
N ALA A 89 -1.56 8.67 -8.17
CA ALA A 89 -0.40 8.86 -9.03
C ALA A 89 -0.18 7.64 -9.97
N PRO A 90 -1.15 7.31 -10.83
CA PRO A 90 -1.17 6.07 -11.59
C PRO A 90 -0.03 5.92 -12.61
N PHE A 91 0.61 7.03 -13.01
CA PHE A 91 1.61 7.04 -14.09
C PHE A 91 2.94 7.70 -13.68
N THR A 92 3.24 7.76 -12.39
CA THR A 92 4.39 8.53 -11.88
C THR A 92 5.63 7.67 -11.68
N ASP A 93 6.73 8.05 -12.31
CA ASP A 93 8.03 7.39 -12.16
C ASP A 93 8.86 8.03 -11.03
N ASN A 94 9.65 7.22 -10.33
CA ASN A 94 10.52 7.64 -9.23
C ASN A 94 9.75 8.40 -8.13
N LEU A 95 8.52 7.99 -7.82
CA LEU A 95 7.73 8.56 -6.73
C LEU A 95 8.29 8.12 -5.37
N LEU A 96 8.40 9.05 -4.43
CA LEU A 96 8.70 8.77 -3.02
C LEU A 96 7.53 9.22 -2.13
N VAL A 97 6.96 8.30 -1.35
CA VAL A 97 5.99 8.62 -0.29
C VAL A 97 6.54 8.13 1.04
N LYS A 98 6.76 9.05 1.98
CA LYS A 98 7.46 8.72 3.22
C LYS A 98 6.98 9.47 4.45
N ASN A 99 6.88 8.80 5.59
CA ASN A 99 6.50 9.39 6.87
C ASN A 99 5.14 10.11 6.79
N ILE A 100 4.18 9.52 6.09
CA ILE A 100 2.80 10.01 5.99
C ILE A 100 1.88 9.10 6.80
N GLN A 101 1.02 9.71 7.63
CA GLN A 101 -0.13 9.04 8.20
C GLN A 101 -1.34 9.22 7.27
N PHE A 102 -1.82 8.13 6.68
CA PHE A 102 -3.10 8.05 5.98
C PHE A 102 -4.17 7.61 6.98
N GLU A 103 -5.07 8.51 7.34
CA GLU A 103 -6.11 8.23 8.34
C GLU A 103 -7.51 8.39 7.76
N SER A 104 -8.36 7.37 7.91
CA SER A 104 -9.76 7.46 7.49
C SER A 104 -9.92 7.85 6.02
N CYS A 105 -9.01 7.40 5.14
CA CYS A 105 -9.27 7.49 3.71
C CYS A 105 -10.44 6.57 3.35
N LEU A 106 -11.31 7.04 2.45
CA LEU A 106 -12.61 6.39 2.26
C LEU A 106 -12.52 5.14 1.38
N TYR A 107 -11.49 5.01 0.54
CA TYR A 107 -11.34 3.89 -0.39
C TYR A 107 -9.89 3.39 -0.48
N THR A 108 -8.92 4.28 -0.68
CA THR A 108 -7.52 3.90 -0.83
C THR A 108 -6.56 4.88 -0.15
N GLY A 109 -5.52 4.39 0.54
CA GLY A 109 -4.47 5.28 1.05
C GLY A 109 -3.64 5.86 -0.10
N ILE A 110 -2.99 4.98 -0.86
CA ILE A 110 -2.15 5.33 -2.02
C ILE A 110 -2.58 4.51 -3.22
N ASN A 111 -2.93 5.14 -4.34
CA ASN A 111 -3.17 4.51 -5.62
C ASN A 111 -2.12 4.98 -6.62
N ILE A 112 -1.21 4.09 -7.02
CA ILE A 112 -0.01 4.44 -7.79
C ILE A 112 0.20 3.54 -9.00
N GLY A 113 1.09 3.97 -9.88
CA GLY A 113 1.74 3.08 -10.81
C GLY A 113 3.16 3.53 -11.13
N GLY A 114 3.57 3.38 -12.39
CA GLY A 114 4.90 3.79 -12.86
C GLY A 114 6.04 2.93 -12.32
N LYS A 115 7.27 3.45 -12.40
CA LYS A 115 8.51 2.71 -12.13
C LYS A 115 9.31 3.29 -10.99
N ASN A 116 10.03 2.42 -10.28
CA ASN A 116 10.99 2.78 -9.24
C ASN A 116 10.38 3.61 -8.09
N THR A 117 9.11 3.35 -7.77
CA THR A 117 8.39 4.02 -6.68
C THR A 117 8.82 3.47 -5.32
N SER A 118 9.02 4.33 -4.33
CA SER A 118 9.30 3.96 -2.95
C SER A 118 8.22 4.46 -2.00
N ILE A 119 7.58 3.55 -1.28
CA ILE A 119 6.60 3.85 -0.23
C ILE A 119 7.17 3.31 1.08
N CYS A 120 7.57 4.19 1.99
CA CYS A 120 8.22 3.76 3.22
C CYS A 120 7.85 4.54 4.48
N ASN A 121 7.83 3.85 5.63
CA ASN A 121 7.57 4.46 6.93
C ASN A 121 6.24 5.23 6.98
N ASN A 122 5.21 4.73 6.32
CA ASN A 122 3.88 5.32 6.37
C ASN A 122 2.97 4.51 7.29
N ASP A 123 1.99 5.19 7.88
CA ASP A 123 0.95 4.56 8.69
C ASP A 123 -0.38 4.66 7.94
N PHE A 124 -1.07 3.54 7.78
CA PHE A 124 -2.40 3.45 7.19
C PHE A 124 -3.36 3.04 8.28
N VAL A 125 -4.21 3.96 8.72
CA VAL A 125 -5.08 3.78 9.89
C VAL A 125 -6.53 3.94 9.46
N LEU A 126 -7.34 2.89 9.66
CA LEU A 126 -8.78 2.92 9.43
C LEU A 126 -9.16 3.33 8.00
N ILE A 127 -8.63 2.65 6.99
CA ILE A 127 -9.07 2.87 5.59
C ILE A 127 -10.42 2.15 5.43
N ASN A 128 -11.56 2.84 5.55
CA ASN A 128 -12.88 2.20 5.67
C ASN A 128 -14.13 3.13 5.47
N GLY A 129 -14.03 4.24 4.74
CA GLY A 129 -14.96 5.38 4.87
C GLY A 129 -15.97 5.70 3.75
N ASP A 130 -16.25 4.83 2.77
CA ASP A 130 -17.22 5.08 1.69
C ASP A 130 -18.41 4.10 1.72
N LYS A 131 -19.63 4.62 1.59
CA LYS A 131 -20.83 3.77 1.44
C LYS A 131 -21.01 3.24 0.02
N GLY A 132 -20.34 3.85 -0.97
CA GLY A 132 -20.46 3.49 -2.37
C GLY A 132 -19.48 2.42 -2.85
N GLU A 133 -18.51 2.00 -2.03
CA GLU A 133 -17.47 1.05 -2.42
C GLU A 133 -17.19 0.05 -1.29
N ALA A 134 -17.24 -1.24 -1.61
CA ALA A 134 -17.01 -2.30 -0.62
C ALA A 134 -15.51 -2.50 -0.29
N TYR A 135 -14.60 -1.92 -1.09
CA TYR A 135 -13.16 -2.13 -0.96
C TYR A 135 -12.48 -1.13 -0.04
N SER A 136 -11.44 -1.60 0.66
CA SER A 136 -10.59 -0.80 1.52
C SER A 136 -9.13 -1.16 1.27
N ILE A 137 -8.37 -0.27 0.65
CA ILE A 137 -7.01 -0.61 0.19
C ILE A 137 -5.96 0.32 0.80
N GLY A 138 -4.93 -0.21 1.46
CA GLY A 138 -3.82 0.60 1.94
C GLY A 138 -3.02 1.18 0.77
N ILE A 139 -2.36 0.29 0.02
CA ILE A 139 -1.62 0.62 -1.21
C ILE A 139 -2.20 -0.18 -2.37
N ASN A 140 -2.60 0.50 -3.44
CA ASN A 140 -2.97 -0.08 -4.72
C ASN A 140 -1.93 0.30 -5.78
N MET A 141 -1.36 -0.70 -6.45
CA MET A 141 -0.56 -0.53 -7.65
C MET A 141 -1.12 -1.42 -8.76
N SER A 142 -1.92 -0.86 -9.67
CA SER A 142 -2.51 -1.64 -10.78
C SER A 142 -1.47 -2.02 -11.84
N GLU A 143 -0.57 -1.09 -12.15
CA GLU A 143 0.49 -1.21 -13.15
C GLU A 143 1.76 -0.61 -12.58
N GLY A 144 2.93 -1.24 -12.73
CA GLY A 144 4.16 -0.64 -12.24
C GLY A 144 5.33 -1.60 -12.07
N GLN A 145 6.54 -1.07 -11.92
CA GLN A 145 7.74 -1.91 -11.86
C GLN A 145 8.77 -1.42 -10.85
N ASN A 146 9.52 -2.36 -10.26
CA ASN A 146 10.65 -2.09 -9.36
C ASN A 146 10.26 -1.23 -8.14
N ALA A 147 9.03 -1.39 -7.64
CA ALA A 147 8.59 -0.64 -6.46
C ALA A 147 9.22 -1.20 -5.18
N LEU A 148 9.54 -0.32 -4.23
CA LEU A 148 9.96 -0.69 -2.88
C LEU A 148 8.89 -0.23 -1.88
N ILE A 149 8.16 -1.19 -1.32
CA ILE A 149 7.14 -0.96 -0.27
C ILE A 149 7.71 -1.49 1.04
N LYS A 150 8.18 -0.58 1.90
CA LYS A 150 9.00 -0.96 3.06
C LYS A 150 8.58 -0.29 4.37
N SER A 151 8.52 -1.05 5.47
CA SER A 151 8.41 -0.49 6.82
C SER A 151 7.17 0.40 7.00
N ASN A 152 6.06 0.03 6.35
CA ASN A 152 4.78 0.68 6.56
C ASN A 152 3.95 -0.13 7.57
N ASN A 153 3.08 0.56 8.31
CA ASN A 153 2.15 -0.07 9.23
C ASN A 153 0.72 0.11 8.71
N PHE A 154 -0.06 -0.96 8.71
CA PHE A 154 -1.45 -0.96 8.30
C PHE A 154 -2.28 -1.48 9.46
N TYR A 155 -3.20 -0.64 9.93
CA TYR A 155 -4.08 -0.90 11.06
C TYR A 155 -5.53 -0.75 10.62
N GLU A 156 -6.33 -1.79 10.88
CA GLU A 156 -7.77 -1.79 10.61
C GLU A 156 -8.10 -1.57 9.12
N ILE A 157 -7.67 -2.52 8.28
CA ILE A 157 -7.97 -2.56 6.85
C ILE A 157 -8.93 -3.73 6.59
N TYR A 158 -10.21 -3.42 6.41
CA TYR A 158 -11.24 -4.43 6.18
C TYR A 158 -12.35 -3.93 5.27
N ARG A 159 -13.06 -4.87 4.64
CA ARG A 159 -14.19 -4.62 3.75
C ARG A 159 -15.21 -3.68 4.39
N GLN A 160 -15.77 -2.79 3.58
CA GLN A 160 -16.75 -1.81 4.05
C GLN A 160 -18.15 -2.43 4.07
N PHE A 161 -18.62 -2.85 5.25
CA PHE A 161 -19.93 -3.51 5.39
C PHE A 161 -21.13 -2.57 5.20
N SER A 162 -20.90 -1.25 5.09
CA SER A 162 -21.96 -0.27 4.82
C SER A 162 -22.30 -0.11 3.33
N SER A 163 -21.57 -0.78 2.44
CA SER A 163 -21.94 -0.91 1.02
C SER A 163 -23.17 -1.81 0.89
N GLU A 164 -23.94 -1.70 -0.19
CA GLU A 164 -25.16 -2.51 -0.38
C GLU A 164 -24.88 -4.02 -0.14
N PRO A 165 -25.84 -4.79 0.43
CA PRO A 165 -25.59 -6.16 0.91
C PRO A 165 -25.00 -7.12 -0.13
N ASP A 166 -25.20 -6.84 -1.42
CA ASP A 166 -24.73 -7.66 -2.54
C ASP A 166 -23.39 -7.18 -3.14
N MET A 167 -22.79 -6.10 -2.62
CA MET A 167 -21.54 -5.56 -3.17
C MET A 167 -20.34 -6.42 -2.81
N VAL A 168 -19.66 -6.96 -3.82
CA VAL A 168 -18.39 -7.66 -3.66
C VAL A 168 -17.27 -6.66 -3.38
N GLY A 169 -16.47 -6.91 -2.34
CA GLY A 169 -15.25 -6.16 -2.08
C GLY A 169 -14.41 -6.74 -0.96
N GLU A 170 -13.21 -6.20 -0.79
CA GLU A 170 -12.19 -6.71 0.10
C GLU A 170 -11.43 -5.60 0.83
N GLY A 171 -10.93 -5.93 2.03
CA GLY A 171 -9.87 -5.16 2.68
C GLY A 171 -8.50 -5.68 2.28
N VAL A 172 -7.64 -4.84 1.69
CA VAL A 172 -6.31 -5.26 1.23
C VAL A 172 -5.25 -4.29 1.76
N GLY A 173 -4.26 -4.80 2.50
CA GLY A 173 -3.14 -3.97 2.96
C GLY A 173 -2.33 -3.44 1.77
N ILE A 174 -1.78 -4.36 0.98
CA ILE A 174 -1.00 -4.05 -0.23
C ILE A 174 -1.54 -4.86 -1.41
N LEU A 175 -1.98 -4.18 -2.46
CA LEU A 175 -2.44 -4.78 -3.72
C LEU A 175 -1.48 -4.41 -4.85
N LEU A 176 -0.86 -5.42 -5.45
CA LEU A 176 -0.12 -5.32 -6.71
C LEU A 176 -0.91 -6.06 -7.80
N GLY A 177 -1.35 -5.32 -8.81
CA GLY A 177 -2.12 -5.80 -9.95
C GLY A 177 -1.31 -6.72 -10.87
N HIS A 178 -2.00 -7.34 -11.82
CA HIS A 178 -1.42 -8.36 -12.70
C HIS A 178 -0.30 -7.84 -13.62
N ASP A 179 -0.28 -6.54 -13.92
CA ASP A 179 0.72 -5.91 -14.78
C ASP A 179 1.93 -5.36 -14.00
N THR A 180 2.00 -5.64 -12.70
CA THR A 180 3.13 -5.23 -11.87
C THR A 180 4.30 -6.22 -11.94
N LYS A 181 5.54 -5.72 -11.85
CA LYS A 181 6.75 -6.57 -11.93
C LYS A 181 7.87 -6.15 -10.98
N ASN A 182 8.63 -7.12 -10.49
CA ASN A 182 9.90 -6.91 -9.76
C ASN A 182 9.79 -6.01 -8.52
N CYS A 183 8.61 -5.92 -7.90
CA CYS A 183 8.43 -5.14 -6.67
C CYS A 183 8.95 -5.89 -5.43
N ILE A 184 9.44 -5.15 -4.45
CA ILE A 184 9.90 -5.64 -3.16
C ILE A 184 8.96 -5.10 -2.08
N ILE A 185 8.33 -6.01 -1.34
CA ILE A 185 7.45 -5.71 -0.19
C ILE A 185 8.13 -6.26 1.05
N LYS A 186 8.58 -5.38 1.95
CA LYS A 186 9.36 -5.83 3.11
C LYS A 186 9.19 -5.07 4.40
N ASP A 187 9.42 -5.77 5.52
CA ASP A 187 9.42 -5.17 6.85
C ASP A 187 8.11 -4.42 7.18
N ASN A 188 6.98 -4.75 6.56
CA ASN A 188 5.68 -4.10 6.83
C ASN A 188 4.91 -4.84 7.92
N TYR A 189 4.15 -4.10 8.72
CA TYR A 189 3.14 -4.65 9.63
C TYR A 189 1.76 -4.45 9.03
N ILE A 190 0.96 -5.51 8.91
CA ILE A 190 -0.40 -5.46 8.38
C ILE A 190 -1.33 -6.21 9.32
N GLY A 191 -2.26 -5.54 9.99
CA GLY A 191 -3.18 -6.28 10.82
C GLY A 191 -4.41 -5.55 11.32
N ASN A 192 -5.36 -6.38 11.74
CA ASN A 192 -6.59 -5.97 12.41
C ASN A 192 -6.54 -6.40 13.88
N THR A 193 -7.24 -5.68 14.74
CA THR A 193 -7.37 -6.00 16.16
C THR A 193 -8.08 -7.34 16.35
N ILE A 194 -9.01 -7.67 15.47
CA ILE A 194 -9.74 -8.94 15.44
C ILE A 194 -9.73 -9.54 14.04
N TYR A 195 -9.99 -10.83 13.92
CA TYR A 195 -10.20 -11.49 12.64
C TYR A 195 -11.28 -10.78 11.80
N ARG A 196 -11.00 -10.56 10.52
CA ARG A 196 -11.93 -9.98 9.55
C ARG A 196 -12.00 -10.83 8.30
N THR A 197 -13.21 -11.26 7.92
CA THR A 197 -13.46 -11.91 6.64
C THR A 197 -13.31 -10.92 5.48
N HIS A 198 -13.09 -11.44 4.27
CA HIS A 198 -12.82 -10.68 3.05
C HIS A 198 -11.61 -9.76 3.16
N THR A 199 -10.52 -10.26 3.76
CA THR A 199 -9.30 -9.48 3.92
C THR A 199 -8.06 -10.19 3.42
N TYR A 200 -7.14 -9.41 2.85
CA TYR A 200 -5.83 -9.83 2.37
C TYR A 200 -4.76 -8.96 3.00
N GLY A 201 -3.75 -9.58 3.63
CA GLY A 201 -2.56 -8.84 4.05
C GLY A 201 -1.85 -8.26 2.82
N ILE A 202 -1.41 -9.16 1.94
CA ILE A 202 -0.73 -8.82 0.69
C ILE A 202 -1.39 -9.58 -0.46
N TRP A 203 -1.78 -8.87 -1.51
CA TRP A 203 -2.19 -9.44 -2.78
C TRP A 203 -1.19 -9.05 -3.86
N ALA A 204 -0.30 -9.97 -4.25
CA ALA A 204 0.69 -9.75 -5.31
C ALA A 204 0.38 -10.62 -6.55
N ALA A 205 -0.45 -10.07 -7.44
CA ALA A 205 -0.94 -10.75 -8.64
C ALA A 205 0.00 -10.65 -9.86
N GLY A 206 0.98 -9.74 -9.81
CA GLY A 206 1.99 -9.56 -10.85
C GLY A 206 3.07 -10.65 -10.84
N GLU A 207 4.27 -10.33 -11.29
CA GLU A 207 5.35 -11.32 -11.47
C GLU A 207 6.68 -10.87 -10.84
N ASN A 208 7.48 -11.85 -10.40
CA ASN A 208 8.82 -11.67 -9.84
C ASN A 208 8.86 -10.73 -8.63
N HIS A 209 7.79 -10.71 -7.82
CA HIS A 209 7.79 -9.95 -6.58
C HIS A 209 8.58 -10.68 -5.49
N THR A 210 9.20 -9.91 -4.59
CA THR A 210 9.80 -10.42 -3.36
C THR A 210 9.01 -9.89 -2.17
N VAL A 211 8.47 -10.79 -1.36
CA VAL A 211 7.70 -10.47 -0.15
C VAL A 211 8.44 -11.02 1.06
N ASN A 212 9.14 -10.19 1.83
CA ASN A 212 9.95 -10.70 2.93
C ASN A 212 9.88 -9.92 4.24
N TYR A 213 10.00 -10.63 5.36
CA TYR A 213 10.02 -10.03 6.71
C TYR A 213 8.78 -9.18 7.04
N ASN A 214 7.63 -9.46 6.43
CA ASN A 214 6.38 -8.80 6.78
C ASN A 214 5.72 -9.53 7.94
N THR A 215 5.05 -8.77 8.82
CA THR A 215 4.19 -9.30 9.88
C THR A 215 2.73 -9.09 9.48
N ILE A 216 1.95 -10.16 9.41
CA ILE A 216 0.54 -10.13 9.02
C ILE A 216 -0.31 -10.76 10.13
N ARG A 217 -1.31 -10.04 10.61
CA ARG A 217 -2.15 -10.48 11.73
C ARG A 217 -3.63 -10.32 11.45
N ASN A 218 -4.42 -11.34 11.80
CA ASN A 218 -5.89 -11.27 11.80
C ASN A 218 -6.51 -10.90 10.44
N MET A 219 -5.88 -11.37 9.36
CA MET A 219 -6.40 -11.26 7.99
C MET A 219 -6.93 -12.63 7.53
N GLN A 220 -8.06 -12.72 6.83
CA GLN A 220 -8.55 -13.99 6.28
C GLN A 220 -7.51 -14.65 5.38
N HIS A 221 -6.88 -13.87 4.52
CA HIS A 221 -5.80 -14.29 3.65
C HIS A 221 -4.53 -13.54 4.03
N GLY A 222 -3.46 -14.28 4.32
CA GLY A 222 -2.16 -13.68 4.63
C GLY A 222 -1.52 -13.07 3.39
N ILE A 223 -0.96 -13.93 2.53
CA ILE A 223 -0.22 -13.54 1.33
C ILE A 223 -0.78 -14.29 0.10
N HIS A 224 -1.26 -13.55 -0.89
CA HIS A 224 -1.58 -14.08 -2.23
C HIS A 224 -0.43 -13.81 -3.19
N LEU A 225 0.06 -14.84 -3.89
CA LEU A 225 1.18 -14.73 -4.84
C LEU A 225 0.89 -15.34 -6.20
N ARG A 226 1.45 -14.71 -7.24
CA ARG A 226 1.62 -15.29 -8.57
C ARG A 226 3.07 -15.10 -9.03
N ARG A 227 3.72 -16.18 -9.47
CA ARG A 227 5.11 -16.23 -9.98
C ARG A 227 6.08 -15.37 -9.17
N SER A 228 5.97 -15.43 -7.85
CA SER A 228 6.65 -14.53 -6.92
C SER A 228 7.20 -15.30 -5.72
N TYR A 229 8.00 -14.64 -4.91
CA TYR A 229 8.73 -15.23 -3.81
C TYR A 229 8.29 -14.62 -2.48
N ALA A 230 8.05 -15.44 -1.46
CA ALA A 230 7.78 -14.98 -0.10
C ALA A 230 8.67 -15.68 0.93
N GLU A 231 9.46 -14.90 1.67
CA GLU A 231 10.42 -15.43 2.64
C GLU A 231 10.41 -14.73 4.00
N ASN A 232 10.56 -15.52 5.06
CA ASN A 232 10.75 -15.03 6.44
C ASN A 232 9.64 -14.07 6.90
N ASN A 233 8.41 -14.26 6.42
CA ASN A 233 7.25 -13.51 6.91
C ASN A 233 6.68 -14.19 8.17
N GLU A 234 6.06 -13.40 9.04
CA GLU A 234 5.30 -13.85 10.21
C GLU A 234 3.81 -13.66 9.95
N LEU A 235 3.04 -14.74 9.96
CA LEU A 235 1.60 -14.74 9.74
C LEU A 235 0.92 -15.35 10.96
N SER A 236 0.02 -14.61 11.60
CA SER A 236 -0.69 -15.10 12.78
C SER A 236 -2.19 -14.73 12.81
N LEU A 237 -3.00 -15.66 13.32
CA LEU A 237 -4.35 -15.39 13.80
C LEU A 237 -4.42 -15.60 15.31
N ASP A 238 -5.35 -14.94 15.98
CA ASP A 238 -5.62 -15.19 17.40
C ASP A 238 -6.13 -16.63 17.64
N GLU A 239 -6.98 -17.12 16.74
CA GLU A 239 -7.46 -18.51 16.67
C GLU A 239 -7.61 -18.96 15.20
N GLN A 240 -7.76 -20.27 14.96
CA GLN A 240 -7.89 -20.80 13.60
C GLN A 240 -9.34 -20.72 13.11
N TYR A 241 -9.55 -20.20 11.90
CA TYR A 241 -10.85 -20.12 11.23
C TYR A 241 -10.87 -20.97 9.97
N GLU A 242 -12.00 -21.62 9.68
CA GLU A 242 -12.16 -22.61 8.59
C GLU A 242 -11.77 -22.07 7.20
N ASP A 243 -12.04 -20.79 6.95
CA ASP A 243 -11.80 -20.11 5.67
C ASP A 243 -10.45 -19.38 5.62
N SER A 244 -9.69 -19.37 6.71
CA SER A 244 -8.41 -18.65 6.81
C SER A 244 -7.30 -19.36 6.04
N LYS A 245 -6.50 -18.60 5.28
CA LYS A 245 -5.37 -19.15 4.50
C LYS A 245 -4.14 -18.28 4.65
N ALA A 246 -3.04 -18.87 5.11
CA ALA A 246 -1.76 -18.17 5.21
C ALA A 246 -1.27 -17.74 3.82
N PHE A 247 -1.37 -18.65 2.85
CA PHE A 247 -0.93 -18.45 1.48
C PHE A 247 -2.04 -18.81 0.49
N CYS A 248 -2.22 -17.95 -0.51
CA CYS A 248 -3.16 -18.11 -1.62
C CYS A 248 -2.43 -17.89 -2.96
N GLY A 249 -3.03 -18.38 -4.05
CA GLY A 249 -2.46 -18.27 -5.39
C GLY A 249 -1.72 -19.52 -5.85
N GLY A 250 -1.49 -19.64 -7.17
CA GLY A 250 -1.15 -20.91 -7.82
C GLY A 250 0.33 -21.16 -8.10
N MET A 251 1.21 -20.15 -7.97
CA MET A 251 2.61 -20.27 -8.36
C MET A 251 3.47 -19.31 -7.53
N GLY A 252 4.39 -19.80 -6.72
CA GLY A 252 5.35 -18.96 -6.00
C GLY A 252 6.30 -19.79 -5.13
N VAL A 253 7.41 -19.23 -4.71
CA VAL A 253 8.33 -19.93 -3.80
C VAL A 253 8.13 -19.36 -2.41
N LEU A 254 7.82 -20.21 -1.45
CA LEU A 254 7.73 -19.87 -0.04
C LEU A 254 9.04 -20.28 0.62
N LYS A 255 9.58 -19.54 1.61
CA LYS A 255 10.76 -19.94 2.39
C LYS A 255 10.81 -19.36 3.81
N GLY A 256 11.12 -20.16 4.83
CA GLY A 256 11.32 -19.67 6.19
C GLY A 256 10.16 -18.88 6.82
N ASN A 257 8.94 -18.98 6.29
CA ASN A 257 7.79 -18.25 6.83
C ASN A 257 7.28 -18.93 8.11
N ASN A 258 6.99 -18.12 9.12
CA ASN A 258 6.38 -18.55 10.37
C ASN A 258 4.86 -18.35 10.28
N VAL A 259 4.08 -19.42 10.46
CA VAL A 259 2.62 -19.41 10.32
C VAL A 259 1.98 -19.98 11.58
N LYS A 260 1.10 -19.19 12.20
CA LYS A 260 0.34 -19.57 13.39
C LYS A 260 -1.17 -19.44 13.14
N ASN A 261 -1.93 -20.48 13.48
CA ASN A 261 -3.39 -20.50 13.45
C ASN A 261 -4.03 -20.25 12.06
N TYR A 262 -3.33 -20.52 10.97
CA TYR A 262 -3.87 -20.48 9.60
C TYR A 262 -3.93 -21.88 8.98
N HIS A 263 -4.85 -22.11 8.04
CA HIS A 263 -4.67 -23.23 7.10
C HIS A 263 -3.60 -22.90 6.07
N ILE A 264 -2.78 -23.90 5.74
CA ILE A 264 -1.80 -23.83 4.66
C ILE A 264 -2.36 -24.59 3.47
N HIS A 265 -2.69 -23.89 2.38
CA HIS A 265 -3.24 -24.49 1.18
C HIS A 265 -2.18 -24.46 0.06
N TYR A 266 -1.52 -25.60 -0.17
CA TYR A 266 -0.60 -25.75 -1.29
C TYR A 266 -1.38 -26.09 -2.57
N TRP A 267 -1.23 -25.28 -3.62
CA TRP A 267 -1.63 -25.73 -4.95
C TRP A 267 -0.60 -26.74 -5.46
N ASN A 268 -1.05 -27.91 -5.89
CA ASN A 268 -0.26 -29.10 -6.27
C ASN A 268 0.76 -28.89 -7.43
N ASN A 269 0.99 -27.66 -7.90
CA ASN A 269 1.94 -27.34 -8.97
C ASN A 269 3.19 -26.59 -8.48
N LEU A 270 3.44 -26.53 -7.16
CA LEU A 270 4.72 -26.07 -6.61
C LEU A 270 5.82 -27.10 -6.92
N GLN A 271 6.44 -26.98 -8.08
CA GLN A 271 7.61 -27.79 -8.44
C GLN A 271 8.71 -27.62 -7.40
N GLN A 272 8.99 -28.68 -6.66
CA GLN A 272 10.04 -28.82 -5.65
C GLN A 272 11.48 -28.87 -6.20
N ASN A 273 11.73 -28.41 -7.43
CA ASN A 273 13.05 -28.52 -8.05
C ASN A 273 13.78 -27.18 -8.11
N ILE A 274 14.16 -26.66 -6.95
CA ILE A 274 15.29 -25.73 -6.84
C ILE A 274 16.47 -26.53 -6.26
N PRO A 275 17.54 -26.79 -7.04
CA PRO A 275 18.73 -27.45 -6.53
C PRO A 275 19.30 -26.65 -5.34
N GLY A 276 19.38 -27.28 -4.17
CA GLY A 276 20.00 -26.70 -2.97
C GLY A 276 19.05 -26.11 -1.92
N THR A 277 17.73 -26.22 -2.08
CA THR A 277 16.77 -25.88 -1.00
C THR A 277 16.24 -27.14 -0.35
N GLU A 278 16.48 -27.32 0.95
CA GLU A 278 15.83 -28.39 1.72
C GLU A 278 14.31 -28.25 1.65
N PRO A 279 13.56 -29.37 1.54
CA PRO A 279 12.10 -29.33 1.61
C PRO A 279 11.65 -28.74 2.95
N PHE A 280 10.55 -27.97 2.93
CA PHE A 280 9.94 -27.37 4.11
C PHE A 280 9.76 -28.39 5.24
N ARG A 281 10.33 -28.11 6.41
CA ARG A 281 9.86 -28.71 7.66
C ARG A 281 8.63 -27.93 8.10
N ILE A 282 7.46 -28.58 8.04
CA ILE A 282 6.32 -28.17 8.85
C ILE A 282 6.72 -28.49 10.29
N LEU A 283 6.90 -27.46 11.12
CA LEU A 283 6.98 -27.66 12.57
C LEU A 283 5.55 -27.90 13.04
N GLU A 284 5.15 -29.16 13.10
CA GLU A 284 3.94 -29.56 13.81
C GLU A 284 4.15 -29.25 15.30
N HIS A 285 3.34 -28.36 15.84
CA HIS A 285 3.20 -28.09 17.28
C HIS A 285 1.79 -28.43 17.73
#